data_AF-A0A963CVM2-F1
#
_entry.id   AF-A0A963CVM2-F1
#
_cell.length_a   1.000
_cell.length_b   1.000
_cell.length_c   1.000
_cell.angle_alpha   90.00
_cell.angle_beta   90.00
_cell.angle_gamma   90.00
#
_symmetry.space_group_name_H-M   'P 1'
#
loop_
_entity.id
_entity.type
_entity.pdbx_description
1 polymer ?
#
loop_
_entity_poly.entity_id
_entity_poly.type
_entity_poly.pdbx_seq_one_letter_code
_entity_poly.pdbx_strand_id
1 'polypeptide(L)'
;MIKRAAAMALVGLMALGTGVFADEGKDESGKGKQRHEERKRHEGNSSYFYQHGYTRIPDGHLPPPGECRIWYPDRPAGHQPPPFKCGKARGRVEPGGWLISPGPQPQEVEVTVYDARRPGIVIDVGIFDARTGSMIRIVGAK
;
A
#
# COMPACT_ATOMS: atom_id res chain seq x y z
N MET A 1 -57.19 44.18 45.29
CA MET A 1 -56.55 45.49 45.51
C MET A 1 -55.50 45.35 46.61
N ILE A 2 -54.25 45.76 46.32
CA ILE A 2 -53.26 46.41 47.21
C ILE A 2 -52.83 45.61 48.46
N LYS A 3 -51.69 44.88 48.40
CA LYS A 3 -50.32 45.25 48.83
C LYS A 3 -50.13 45.50 50.34
N ARG A 4 -49.17 44.78 50.94
CA ARG A 4 -48.16 45.17 51.97
C ARG A 4 -47.41 43.90 52.41
N ALA A 5 -46.18 43.62 51.99
CA ALA A 5 -44.88 44.27 52.26
C ALA A 5 -44.42 44.21 53.73
N ALA A 6 -43.19 43.69 53.90
CA ALA A 6 -42.17 43.86 54.95
C ALA A 6 -41.87 42.60 55.77
N ALA A 7 -40.65 42.27 56.18
CA ALA A 7 -39.26 42.58 55.80
C ALA A 7 -38.34 41.79 56.76
N MET A 8 -37.23 41.21 56.25
CA MET A 8 -35.95 40.82 56.90
C MET A 8 -35.99 39.91 58.16
N ALA A 9 -35.03 39.04 58.47
CA ALA A 9 -33.61 38.87 58.13
C ALA A 9 -33.29 37.35 58.23
N LEU A 10 -32.20 36.77 57.73
CA LEU A 10 -30.81 36.98 58.13
C LEU A 10 -29.91 36.19 57.18
N VAL A 11 -28.73 36.76 56.94
CA VAL A 11 -27.66 36.30 56.05
C VAL A 11 -26.96 35.04 56.61
N GLY A 12 -26.69 34.07 55.74
CA GLY A 12 -25.76 32.96 55.98
C GLY A 12 -24.97 32.65 54.70
N LEU A 13 -23.65 32.81 54.77
CA LEU A 13 -22.65 32.72 53.69
C LEU A 13 -22.46 31.30 53.12
N MET A 14 -22.14 31.25 51.81
CA MET A 14 -21.23 30.35 51.02
C MET A 14 -21.18 28.84 51.37
N ALA A 15 -21.20 27.88 50.43
CA ALA A 15 -20.36 27.80 49.22
C ALA A 15 -20.85 26.74 48.22
N LEU A 16 -20.74 27.11 46.93
CA LEU A 16 -20.33 26.38 45.73
C LEU A 16 -20.44 24.83 45.62
N GLY A 17 -21.14 24.42 44.56
CA GLY A 17 -20.80 23.28 43.69
C GLY A 17 -21.28 21.91 44.18
N THR A 18 -22.04 21.11 43.44
CA THR A 18 -22.14 20.94 41.99
C THR A 18 -23.55 20.46 41.65
N GLY A 19 -24.13 21.00 40.58
CA GLY A 19 -25.22 20.33 39.91
C GLY A 19 -24.68 19.10 39.16
N VAL A 20 -25.53 18.12 38.96
CA VAL A 20 -25.97 17.68 37.63
C VAL A 20 -26.83 16.43 37.84
N PHE A 21 -28.08 16.53 37.37
CA PHE A 21 -29.01 15.42 37.25
C PHE A 21 -28.43 14.40 36.26
N ALA A 22 -28.31 13.14 36.69
CA ALA A 22 -28.09 12.04 35.77
C ALA A 22 -29.46 11.47 35.40
N ASP A 23 -29.93 11.79 34.20
CA ASP A 23 -31.06 11.16 33.54
C ASP A 23 -30.60 10.55 32.21
N GLU A 24 -31.35 9.52 31.83
CA GLU A 24 -31.39 8.79 30.56
C GLU A 24 -30.22 7.88 30.20
N GLY A 25 -30.54 6.59 30.26
CA GLY A 25 -29.86 5.56 29.50
C GLY A 25 -29.91 5.85 27.99
N LYS A 26 -28.79 5.56 27.34
CA LYS A 26 -28.71 5.36 25.90
C LYS A 26 -27.91 4.09 25.65
N ASP A 27 -28.64 3.01 25.49
CA ASP A 27 -28.30 1.97 24.55
C ASP A 27 -28.03 2.61 23.19
N GLU A 28 -26.90 2.30 22.57
CA GLU A 28 -26.77 2.07 21.13
C GLU A 28 -25.30 1.96 20.73
N SER A 29 -25.07 1.09 19.75
CA SER A 29 -23.90 1.06 18.87
C SER A 29 -22.73 0.16 19.29
N GLY A 30 -23.05 -1.12 19.41
CA GLY A 30 -22.12 -2.16 18.96
C GLY A 30 -21.84 -2.01 17.46
N LYS A 31 -20.80 -1.27 17.06
CA LYS A 31 -20.28 -1.24 15.67
C LYS A 31 -18.87 -0.62 15.52
N GLY A 32 -18.06 -0.63 16.57
CA GLY A 32 -16.71 -0.04 16.53
C GLY A 32 -15.57 -0.97 16.08
N LYS A 33 -15.72 -2.30 16.22
CA LYS A 33 -14.59 -3.23 15.98
C LYS A 33 -14.47 -3.71 14.54
N GLN A 34 -15.57 -3.83 13.80
CA GLN A 34 -15.52 -4.34 12.42
C GLN A 34 -14.88 -3.35 11.45
N ARG A 35 -15.11 -2.05 11.63
CA ARG A 35 -14.61 -1.02 10.70
C ARG A 35 -13.09 -0.79 10.79
N HIS A 36 -12.45 -1.16 11.89
CA HIS A 36 -11.00 -1.02 12.07
C HIS A 36 -10.23 -2.26 11.58
N GLU A 37 -10.87 -3.44 11.57
CA GLU A 37 -10.32 -4.67 10.98
C GLU A 37 -10.33 -4.62 9.44
N GLU A 38 -11.42 -4.16 8.82
CA GLU A 38 -11.50 -4.05 7.34
C GLU A 38 -10.51 -3.02 6.77
N ARG A 39 -10.33 -1.87 7.43
CA ARG A 39 -9.38 -0.85 6.97
C ARG A 39 -7.92 -1.30 7.09
N LYS A 40 -7.57 -2.12 8.09
CA LYS A 40 -6.20 -2.64 8.25
C LYS A 40 -5.85 -3.80 7.31
N ARG A 41 -6.84 -4.52 6.78
CA ARG A 41 -6.60 -5.61 5.81
C ARG A 41 -6.38 -5.12 4.38
N HIS A 42 -6.84 -3.91 4.05
CA HIS A 42 -6.68 -3.34 2.70
C HIS A 42 -5.38 -2.52 2.52
N GLU A 43 -4.74 -2.10 3.60
CA GLU A 43 -3.58 -1.18 3.56
C GLU A 43 -2.21 -1.92 3.63
N GLY A 44 -2.21 -3.24 3.86
CA GLY A 44 -1.00 -4.01 4.19
C GLY A 44 -0.46 -4.97 3.11
N ASN A 45 -1.09 -5.08 1.93
CA ASN A 45 -0.64 -6.05 0.92
C ASN A 45 -0.98 -5.63 -0.54
N SER A 46 -0.93 -4.33 -0.85
CA SER A 46 -0.94 -3.92 -2.24
C SER A 46 0.46 -4.18 -2.78
N SER A 47 0.60 -5.12 -3.71
CA SER A 47 1.86 -5.39 -4.40
C SER A 47 2.44 -4.10 -5.03
N TYR A 48 3.75 -4.04 -5.20
CA TYR A 48 4.42 -2.93 -5.90
C TYR A 48 3.76 -2.69 -7.27
N PHE A 49 3.44 -3.76 -7.99
CA PHE A 49 2.84 -3.67 -9.30
C PHE A 49 1.47 -3.01 -9.28
N TYR A 50 0.58 -3.37 -8.34
CA TYR A 50 -0.74 -2.75 -8.23
C TYR A 50 -0.63 -1.29 -7.78
N GLN A 51 0.27 -0.99 -6.84
CA GLN A 51 0.49 0.38 -6.36
C GLN A 51 0.89 1.33 -7.50
N HIS A 52 1.64 0.83 -8.49
CA HIS A 52 2.13 1.62 -9.61
C HIS A 52 1.34 1.38 -10.92
N GLY A 53 0.23 0.65 -10.87
CA GLY A 53 -0.63 0.40 -12.04
C GLY A 53 -0.01 -0.52 -13.10
N TYR A 54 1.03 -1.28 -12.77
CA TYR A 54 1.67 -2.21 -13.69
C TYR A 54 0.89 -3.52 -13.78
N THR A 55 -0.07 -3.58 -14.69
CA THR A 55 -0.81 -4.82 -15.01
C THR A 55 -0.24 -5.55 -16.23
N ARG A 56 0.65 -4.90 -16.98
CA ARG A 56 1.28 -5.42 -18.19
C ARG A 56 2.66 -4.77 -18.42
N ILE A 57 3.60 -5.55 -18.94
CA ILE A 57 4.86 -5.06 -19.52
C ILE A 57 4.58 -4.67 -20.97
N PRO A 58 4.87 -3.43 -21.39
CA PRO A 58 4.60 -3.00 -22.76
C PRO A 58 5.33 -3.85 -23.81
N ASP A 59 4.73 -3.98 -24.99
CA ASP A 59 5.29 -4.77 -26.09
C ASP A 59 6.71 -4.29 -26.44
N GLY A 60 7.60 -5.21 -26.82
CA GLY A 60 9.01 -4.93 -27.11
C GLY A 60 9.91 -4.70 -25.88
N HIS A 61 9.35 -4.75 -24.66
CA HIS A 61 10.12 -4.59 -23.42
C HIS A 61 10.49 -5.94 -22.77
N LEU A 62 9.90 -7.04 -23.22
CA LEU A 62 10.32 -8.38 -22.82
C LEU A 62 11.66 -8.77 -23.49
N PRO A 63 12.51 -9.56 -22.82
CA PRO A 63 13.65 -10.18 -23.47
C PRO A 63 13.21 -11.22 -24.50
N PRO A 64 14.06 -11.55 -25.49
CA PRO A 64 13.91 -12.75 -26.29
C PRO A 64 13.83 -14.02 -25.42
N PRO A 65 13.20 -15.11 -25.89
CA PRO A 65 13.13 -16.36 -25.15
C PRO A 65 14.52 -16.86 -24.71
N GLY A 66 14.65 -17.20 -23.43
CA GLY A 66 15.91 -17.68 -22.82
C GLY A 66 16.91 -16.59 -22.42
N GLU A 67 16.60 -15.31 -22.69
CA GLU A 67 17.40 -14.17 -22.26
C GLU A 67 16.80 -13.46 -21.05
N CYS A 68 17.66 -12.72 -20.36
CA CYS A 68 17.33 -11.86 -19.25
C CYS A 68 17.41 -10.40 -19.71
N ARG A 69 16.71 -9.50 -19.02
CA ARG A 69 16.78 -8.06 -19.29
C ARG A 69 16.65 -7.27 -18.00
N ILE A 70 17.46 -6.20 -17.89
CA ILE A 70 17.24 -5.19 -16.87
C ILE A 70 16.36 -4.10 -17.48
N TRP A 71 15.31 -3.70 -16.78
CA TRP A 71 14.39 -2.66 -17.23
C TRP A 71 14.20 -1.62 -16.12
N TYR A 72 14.17 -0.35 -16.50
CA TYR A 72 14.02 0.77 -15.57
C TYR A 72 12.74 1.56 -15.91
N PRO A 73 11.70 1.55 -15.05
CA PRO A 73 10.43 2.19 -15.39
C PRO A 73 10.50 3.68 -15.66
N ASP A 74 11.49 4.36 -15.10
CA ASP A 74 11.77 5.79 -15.25
C ASP A 74 12.62 6.13 -16.47
N ARG A 75 13.11 5.13 -17.23
CA ARG A 75 13.92 5.35 -18.43
C ARG A 75 13.10 5.22 -19.71
N PRO A 76 13.29 6.13 -20.69
CA PRO A 76 12.73 5.96 -22.02
C PRO A 76 13.16 4.65 -22.68
N ALA A 77 12.31 4.08 -23.55
CA ALA A 77 12.58 2.78 -24.20
C ALA A 77 13.94 2.68 -24.91
N GLY A 78 14.38 3.75 -25.59
CA GLY A 78 15.67 3.82 -26.26
C GLY A 78 16.90 3.92 -25.35
N HIS A 79 16.69 4.16 -24.04
CA HIS A 79 17.74 4.24 -23.02
C HIS A 79 17.77 2.99 -22.14
N GLN A 80 16.93 1.99 -22.45
CA GLN A 80 16.93 0.73 -21.72
C GLN A 80 18.16 -0.10 -22.07
N PRO A 81 18.76 -0.81 -21.10
CA PRO A 81 19.80 -1.78 -21.41
C PRO A 81 19.30 -2.84 -22.41
N PRO A 82 20.16 -3.33 -23.31
CA PRO A 82 19.79 -4.45 -24.17
C PRO A 82 19.47 -5.72 -23.35
N PRO A 83 18.91 -6.78 -23.94
CA PRO A 83 18.87 -8.11 -23.33
C PRO A 83 20.27 -8.76 -23.15
N PHE A 84 20.37 -9.83 -22.37
CA PHE A 84 21.60 -10.62 -22.14
C PHE A 84 21.28 -12.09 -21.86
N LYS A 85 22.27 -12.96 -22.08
CA LYS A 85 22.20 -14.35 -21.61
C LYS A 85 22.05 -14.40 -20.09
N CYS A 86 21.04 -15.12 -19.61
CA CYS A 86 20.87 -15.36 -18.19
C CYS A 86 22.10 -16.04 -17.56
N GLY A 87 22.36 -15.77 -16.29
CA GLY A 87 23.54 -16.27 -15.57
C GLY A 87 24.86 -15.57 -15.91
N LYS A 88 24.92 -14.76 -16.98
CA LYS A 88 26.04 -13.85 -17.18
C LYS A 88 25.90 -12.65 -16.26
N ALA A 89 27.01 -12.25 -15.62
CA ALA A 89 27.05 -11.02 -14.87
C ALA A 89 26.85 -9.84 -15.83
N ARG A 90 25.69 -9.18 -15.74
CA ARG A 90 25.44 -7.91 -16.41
C ARG A 90 25.81 -6.69 -15.56
N GLY A 91 26.29 -6.94 -14.33
CA GLY A 91 26.36 -5.97 -13.23
C GLY A 91 25.20 -6.16 -12.25
N ARG A 92 25.29 -5.51 -11.08
CA ARG A 92 24.19 -5.43 -10.11
C ARG A 92 23.05 -4.63 -10.74
N VAL A 93 21.79 -5.05 -10.55
CA VAL A 93 20.64 -4.21 -10.90
C VAL A 93 20.73 -2.91 -10.09
N GLU A 94 20.74 -1.77 -10.77
CA GLU A 94 20.77 -0.48 -10.08
C GLU A 94 19.44 -0.27 -9.34
N PRO A 95 19.42 0.54 -8.26
CA PRO A 95 18.21 0.80 -7.49
C PRO A 95 17.03 1.20 -8.38
N GLY A 96 15.86 0.63 -8.11
CA GLY A 96 14.62 0.89 -8.85
C GLY A 96 14.49 0.11 -10.16
N GLY A 97 15.54 -0.61 -10.57
CA GLY A 97 15.50 -1.49 -11.73
C GLY A 97 14.71 -2.77 -11.49
N TRP A 98 14.24 -3.35 -12.58
CA TRP A 98 13.61 -4.67 -12.62
C TRP A 98 14.53 -5.64 -13.33
N LEU A 99 14.59 -6.87 -12.83
CA LEU A 99 15.18 -8.00 -13.56
C LEU A 99 14.05 -8.84 -14.13
N ILE A 100 13.98 -8.91 -15.46
CA ILE A 100 13.09 -9.79 -16.20
C ILE A 100 13.90 -11.02 -16.60
N SER A 101 13.47 -12.19 -16.15
CA SER A 101 14.12 -13.48 -16.42
C SER A 101 13.09 -14.52 -16.88
N PRO A 102 13.53 -15.63 -17.51
CA PRO A 102 12.66 -16.77 -17.75
C PRO A 102 11.95 -17.22 -16.48
N GLY A 103 10.65 -17.47 -16.58
CA GLY A 103 9.82 -17.92 -15.47
C GLY A 103 9.85 -19.45 -15.29
N PRO A 104 9.05 -19.97 -14.34
CA PRO A 104 8.93 -21.39 -14.07
C PRO A 104 8.41 -22.22 -15.26
N GLN A 105 7.59 -21.61 -16.12
CA GLN A 105 7.05 -22.23 -17.32
C GLN A 105 7.61 -21.53 -18.58
N PRO A 106 7.71 -22.23 -19.73
CA PRO A 106 8.26 -21.64 -20.97
C PRO A 106 7.53 -20.38 -21.46
N GLN A 107 6.24 -20.24 -21.16
CA GLN A 107 5.41 -19.09 -21.51
C GLN A 107 5.36 -18.01 -20.41
N GLU A 108 6.16 -18.15 -19.36
CA GLU A 108 6.21 -17.20 -18.24
C GLU A 108 7.54 -16.46 -18.20
N VAL A 109 7.50 -15.20 -17.77
CA VAL A 109 8.68 -14.47 -17.28
C VAL A 109 8.49 -14.11 -15.81
N GLU A 110 9.56 -14.20 -15.04
CA GLU A 110 9.63 -13.68 -13.68
C GLU A 110 10.21 -12.27 -13.71
N VAL A 111 9.56 -11.34 -13.01
CA VAL A 111 9.97 -9.94 -12.89
C VAL A 111 10.26 -9.67 -11.43
N THR A 112 11.54 -9.51 -11.11
CA THR A 112 12.01 -9.14 -9.78
C THR A 112 12.20 -7.64 -9.70
N VAL A 113 11.51 -6.99 -8.76
CA VAL A 113 11.53 -5.53 -8.57
C VAL A 113 12.51 -5.17 -7.46
N TYR A 114 13.48 -4.31 -7.76
CA TYR A 114 14.43 -3.81 -6.78
C TYR A 114 14.02 -2.45 -6.20
N ASP A 115 14.29 -2.25 -4.92
CA ASP A 115 14.04 -0.99 -4.20
C ASP A 115 14.85 0.16 -4.81
N ALA A 116 14.22 1.33 -4.97
CA ALA A 116 14.84 2.53 -5.52
C ALA A 116 15.86 3.21 -4.60
N ARG A 117 15.80 2.94 -3.29
CA ARG A 117 16.63 3.59 -2.26
C ARG A 117 17.63 2.62 -1.64
N ARG A 118 17.32 1.33 -1.62
CA ARG A 118 18.11 0.30 -0.94
C ARG A 118 18.69 -0.69 -1.96
N PRO A 119 19.97 -0.53 -2.37
CA PRO A 119 20.57 -1.38 -3.38
C PRO A 119 20.48 -2.87 -3.06
N GLY A 120 19.90 -3.64 -3.99
CA GLY A 120 19.80 -5.10 -3.87
C GLY A 120 18.64 -5.61 -3.02
N ILE A 121 17.79 -4.74 -2.45
CA ILE A 121 16.56 -5.18 -1.78
C ILE A 121 15.49 -5.46 -2.83
N VAL A 122 14.93 -6.67 -2.81
CA VAL A 122 13.78 -7.04 -3.62
C VAL A 122 12.52 -6.65 -2.86
N ILE A 123 11.63 -5.90 -3.51
CA ILE A 123 10.38 -5.43 -2.88
C ILE A 123 9.15 -6.15 -3.43
N ASP A 124 9.28 -6.80 -4.59
CA ASP A 124 8.20 -7.62 -5.14
C ASP A 124 8.72 -8.54 -6.25
N VAL A 125 7.98 -9.60 -6.52
CA VAL A 125 8.20 -10.52 -7.63
C VAL A 125 6.85 -10.85 -8.28
N GLY A 126 6.79 -10.68 -9.60
CA GLY A 126 5.59 -10.98 -10.39
C GLY A 126 5.90 -11.94 -11.52
N ILE A 127 4.90 -12.74 -11.89
CA ILE A 127 4.94 -13.63 -13.06
C ILE A 127 4.05 -13.03 -14.13
N PHE A 128 4.60 -12.90 -15.34
CA PHE A 128 3.93 -12.33 -16.50
C PHE A 128 3.97 -13.31 -17.66
N ASP A 129 2.98 -13.22 -18.56
CA ASP A 129 2.93 -13.98 -19.79
C ASP A 129 4.04 -13.49 -20.75
N ALA A 130 4.89 -14.40 -21.22
CA ALA A 130 6.07 -14.08 -22.03
C ALA A 130 5.74 -13.58 -23.44
N ARG A 131 4.49 -13.73 -23.90
CA ARG A 131 4.05 -13.31 -25.23
C ARG A 131 3.38 -11.95 -25.19
N THR A 132 2.52 -11.73 -24.21
CA THR A 132 1.68 -10.54 -24.07
C THR A 132 2.21 -9.59 -23.00
N GLY A 133 3.13 -10.00 -22.15
CA GLY A 133 3.57 -9.21 -21.00
C GLY A 133 2.47 -8.99 -19.96
N SER A 134 1.30 -9.66 -20.05
CA SER A 134 0.21 -9.49 -19.10
C SER A 134 0.57 -10.14 -17.77
N MET A 135 0.23 -9.51 -16.65
CA MET A 135 0.45 -10.10 -15.34
C MET A 135 -0.40 -11.36 -15.16
N ILE A 136 0.24 -12.45 -14.74
CA ILE A 136 -0.42 -13.71 -14.41
C ILE A 136 -0.68 -13.78 -12.91
N ARG A 137 0.37 -13.57 -12.10
CA ARG A 137 0.28 -13.67 -10.63
C ARG A 137 1.41 -12.91 -9.94
N ILE A 138 1.18 -12.61 -8.68
CA ILE A 138 2.17 -11.99 -7.79
C ILE A 138 2.71 -13.08 -6.88
N VAL A 139 4.03 -13.16 -6.79
CA VAL A 139 4.74 -14.06 -5.89
C VAL A 139 4.99 -13.34 -4.55
N GLY A 140 5.31 -12.05 -4.59
CA GLY A 140 5.60 -11.22 -3.43
C GLY A 140 7.10 -10.98 -3.23
N ALA A 141 7.44 -10.19 -2.21
CA ALA A 141 8.82 -9.90 -1.86
C ALA A 141 9.60 -11.18 -1.48
N LYS A 142 10.90 -11.22 -1.81
CA LYS A 142 11.83 -12.29 -1.46
C LYS A 142 12.79 -11.84 -0.37
#